data_AF-A0A4P6JZ06-F1
#
_entry.id   AF-A0A4P6JZ06-F1
#
_cell.length_a   1.000
_cell.length_b   1.000
_cell.length_c   1.000
_cell.angle_alpha   90.00
_cell.angle_beta   90.00
_cell.angle_gamma   90.00
#
_symmetry.space_group_name_H-M   'P 1'
#
loop_
_entity.id
_entity.type
_entity.pdbx_description
1 polymer ?
#
loop_
_entity_poly.entity_id
_entity_poly.type
_entity_poly.pdbx_seq_one_letter_code
_entity_poly.pdbx_strand_id
1 'polypeptide(L)'
;MRSSNPLTAPLSQMTATFLKVTESYWSGLFHCYDVADLPRTNNELEHVFGSTHYHERRATGRKQASLGLVVRGSVHLVAAVAAQNYHFSGPSQPGAVASAQKAS
;
A
#
# COMPACT_ATOMS: atom_id res chain seq x y z
N MET A 1 -38.10 -12.53 35.03
CA MET A 1 -36.62 -12.44 34.98
C MET A 1 -36.17 -12.70 33.56
N ARG A 2 -35.70 -11.66 32.85
CA ARG A 2 -35.20 -11.78 31.48
C ARG A 2 -33.77 -12.30 31.57
N SER A 3 -33.54 -13.54 31.15
CA SER A 3 -32.20 -14.13 31.10
C SER A 3 -31.34 -13.31 30.13
N SER A 4 -30.32 -12.62 30.64
CA SER A 4 -29.32 -11.97 29.80
C SER A 4 -28.55 -13.04 29.07
N ASN A 5 -28.67 -13.09 27.74
CA ASN A 5 -27.92 -14.00 26.90
C ASN A 5 -26.42 -13.75 27.13
N PRO A 6 -25.63 -14.76 27.56
CA PRO A 6 -24.22 -14.56 27.90
C PRO A 6 -23.37 -14.09 26.70
N LEU A 7 -23.86 -14.27 25.47
CA LEU A 7 -23.20 -13.80 24.25
C LEU A 7 -23.38 -12.29 24.00
N THR A 8 -24.34 -11.63 24.66
CA THR A 8 -24.64 -10.21 24.39
C THR A 8 -23.54 -9.27 24.88
N ALA A 9 -22.89 -9.57 26.00
CA ALA A 9 -21.81 -8.74 26.53
C ALA A 9 -20.52 -8.81 25.66
N PRO A 10 -20.01 -10.00 25.28
CA PRO A 10 -18.88 -10.10 24.36
C PRO A 10 -19.14 -9.46 23.00
N LEU A 11 -20.34 -9.64 22.43
CA LEU A 11 -20.70 -9.03 21.15
C LEU A 11 -20.75 -7.51 21.25
N SER A 12 -21.36 -6.97 22.31
CA SER A 12 -21.39 -5.52 22.56
C SER A 12 -19.98 -4.94 22.69
N GLN A 13 -19.07 -5.64 23.38
CA GLN A 13 -17.68 -5.23 23.50
C GLN A 13 -16.92 -5.28 22.17
N MET A 14 -17.17 -6.32 21.36
CA MET A 14 -16.59 -6.44 20.03
C MET A 14 -17.08 -5.32 19.10
N THR A 15 -18.39 -5.02 19.12
CA THR A 15 -18.98 -3.91 18.36
C THR A 15 -18.41 -2.56 18.81
N ALA A 16 -18.30 -2.31 20.11
CA ALA A 16 -17.69 -1.08 20.64
C ALA A 16 -16.23 -0.93 20.20
N THR A 17 -15.48 -2.04 20.20
CA THR A 17 -14.09 -2.07 19.73
C THR A 17 -14.01 -1.76 18.23
N PHE A 18 -14.87 -2.39 17.43
CA PHE A 18 -14.92 -2.16 15.99
C PHE A 18 -15.24 -0.69 15.68
N LEU A 19 -16.31 -0.14 16.28
CA LEU A 19 -16.69 1.26 16.08
C LEU A 19 -15.58 2.23 16.47
N LYS A 20 -14.94 2.02 17.63
CA LYS A 20 -13.82 2.84 18.10
C LYS A 20 -12.65 2.82 17.11
N VAL A 21 -12.28 1.63 16.63
CA VAL A 21 -11.18 1.48 15.68
C VAL A 21 -11.55 2.16 14.36
N THR A 22 -12.74 1.88 13.82
CA THR A 22 -13.21 2.51 12.58
C THR A 22 -13.22 4.04 12.67
N GLU A 23 -13.74 4.61 13.76
CA GLU A 23 -13.75 6.06 13.99
C GLU A 23 -12.33 6.64 14.07
N SER A 24 -11.42 5.98 14.78
CA SER A 24 -10.03 6.42 14.90
C SER A 24 -9.29 6.44 13.56
N TYR A 25 -9.59 5.50 12.66
CA TYR A 25 -8.96 5.42 11.34
C TYR A 25 -9.71 6.20 10.26
N TRP A 26 -10.96 6.61 10.50
CA TRP A 26 -11.86 7.21 9.50
C TRP A 26 -11.24 8.37 8.73
N SER A 27 -10.55 9.29 9.42
CA SER A 27 -9.92 10.47 8.79
C SER A 27 -8.82 10.16 7.79
N GLY A 28 -8.19 8.97 7.89
CA GLY A 28 -7.14 8.52 6.97
C GLY A 28 -7.57 7.36 6.06
N LEU A 29 -8.77 6.81 6.27
CA LEU A 29 -9.30 5.72 5.47
C LEU A 29 -9.82 6.29 4.15
N PHE A 30 -9.47 5.64 3.02
CA PHE A 30 -9.95 6.00 1.68
C PHE A 30 -9.48 7.36 1.11
N HIS A 31 -8.51 8.03 1.74
CA HIS A 31 -7.93 9.27 1.22
C HIS A 31 -7.32 9.11 -0.20
N CYS A 32 -7.01 7.88 -0.59
CA CYS A 32 -6.63 7.48 -1.94
C CYS A 32 -7.69 7.74 -3.03
N TYR A 33 -8.96 7.97 -2.69
CA TYR A 33 -9.97 8.38 -3.67
C TYR A 33 -9.98 9.89 -3.94
N ASP A 34 -9.49 10.70 -3.00
CA ASP A 34 -9.51 12.16 -3.09
C ASP A 34 -8.22 12.74 -3.69
N VAL A 35 -7.12 11.97 -3.66
CA VAL A 35 -5.81 12.43 -4.13
C VAL A 35 -5.42 11.70 -5.41
N ALA A 36 -5.38 12.43 -6.53
CA ALA A 36 -5.08 11.88 -7.85
C ALA A 36 -3.68 11.25 -7.97
N ASP A 37 -2.73 11.71 -7.14
CA ASP A 37 -1.35 11.20 -7.14
C ASP A 37 -1.17 9.96 -6.25
N LEU A 38 -2.20 9.52 -5.53
CA LEU A 38 -2.15 8.30 -4.73
C LEU A 38 -2.72 7.10 -5.53
N PRO A 39 -2.21 5.88 -5.30
CA PRO A 39 -2.83 4.68 -5.83
C PRO A 39 -4.30 4.60 -5.41
N ARG A 40 -5.18 4.37 -6.38
CA ARG A 40 -6.63 4.54 -6.24
C ARG A 40 -7.29 3.42 -5.45
N THR A 41 -6.58 2.33 -5.20
CA THR A 41 -7.07 1.18 -4.42
C THR A 41 -6.20 0.89 -3.20
N ASN A 42 -6.82 0.40 -2.13
CA ASN A 42 -6.08 -0.07 -0.96
C ASN A 42 -5.08 -1.18 -1.31
N ASN A 43 -5.41 -2.06 -2.26
CA ASN A 43 -4.52 -3.13 -2.69
C ASN A 43 -3.25 -2.60 -3.37
N GLU A 44 -3.36 -1.54 -4.18
CA GLU A 44 -2.20 -0.89 -4.78
C GLU A 44 -1.36 -0.16 -3.73
N LEU A 45 -1.99 0.50 -2.75
CA LEU A 45 -1.27 1.08 -1.60
C LEU A 45 -0.50 0.01 -0.82
N GLU A 46 -1.14 -1.11 -0.49
CA GLU A 46 -0.49 -2.25 0.17
C GLU A 46 0.68 -2.79 -0.67
N HIS A 47 0.54 -2.82 -1.99
CA HIS A 47 1.61 -3.20 -2.91
C HIS A 47 2.79 -2.23 -2.86
N VAL A 48 2.54 -0.92 -2.82
CA VAL A 48 3.58 0.12 -2.65
C VAL A 48 4.32 -0.08 -1.32
N PHE A 49 3.60 -0.26 -0.20
CA PHE A 49 4.22 -0.52 1.09
C PHE A 49 5.05 -1.80 1.07
N GLY A 50 4.51 -2.88 0.48
CA GLY A 50 5.21 -4.16 0.34
C GLY A 50 6.50 -4.05 -0.47
N SER A 51 6.47 -3.37 -1.62
CA SER A 51 7.65 -3.15 -2.46
C SER A 51 8.72 -2.30 -1.75
N THR A 52 8.31 -1.25 -1.05
CA THR A 52 9.22 -0.39 -0.26
C THR A 52 9.92 -1.19 0.84
N HIS A 53 9.17 -1.99 1.59
CA HIS A 53 9.75 -2.88 2.60
C HIS A 53 10.65 -3.96 2.00
N TYR A 54 10.30 -4.49 0.83
CA TYR A 54 11.14 -5.47 0.12
C TYR A 54 12.48 -4.86 -0.29
N HIS A 55 12.49 -3.68 -0.90
CA HIS A 55 13.70 -2.98 -1.30
C HIS A 55 14.57 -2.59 -0.11
N GLU A 56 13.96 -2.09 0.97
CA GLU A 56 14.66 -1.78 2.22
C GLU A 56 15.38 -3.01 2.81
N ARG A 57 14.71 -4.17 2.83
CA ARG A 57 15.31 -5.44 3.28
C ARG A 57 16.48 -5.86 2.40
N ARG A 58 16.38 -5.69 1.08
CA ARG A 58 17.44 -6.06 0.14
C ARG A 58 18.65 -5.12 0.22
N ALA A 59 18.42 -3.83 0.48
CA ALA A 59 19.47 -2.84 0.62
C ALA A 59 20.20 -2.93 1.97
N THR A 60 19.47 -3.20 3.07
CA THR A 60 20.03 -3.14 4.43
C THR A 60 20.26 -4.51 5.09
N GLY A 61 19.67 -5.58 4.55
CA GLY A 61 19.70 -6.92 5.14
C GLY A 61 18.87 -7.08 6.42
N ARG A 62 18.18 -6.04 6.89
CA ARG A 62 17.43 -6.08 8.15
C ARG A 62 16.02 -6.63 7.94
N LYS A 63 15.58 -7.55 8.79
CA LYS A 63 14.22 -8.13 8.77
C LYS A 63 13.16 -7.13 9.22
N GLN A 64 13.50 -6.26 10.16
CA GLN A 64 12.65 -5.19 10.70
C GLN A 64 12.94 -3.86 10.00
N ALA A 65 11.93 -2.97 10.00
CA ALA A 65 12.07 -1.61 9.52
C ALA A 65 13.28 -0.95 10.18
N SER A 66 14.20 -0.43 9.38
CA SER A 66 15.35 0.29 9.91
C SER A 66 14.89 1.63 10.51
N LEU A 67 15.67 2.20 11.44
CA LEU A 67 15.41 3.55 11.94
C LEU A 67 15.33 4.58 10.79
N GLY A 68 16.07 4.33 9.71
CA GLY A 68 16.02 5.14 8.48
C GLY A 68 14.66 5.09 7.78
N LEU A 69 13.95 3.95 7.82
CA LEU A 69 12.58 3.85 7.32
C LEU A 69 11.58 4.59 8.20
N VAL A 70 11.80 4.70 9.50
CA VAL A 70 10.93 5.50 10.39
C VAL A 70 11.15 7.00 10.15
N VAL A 71 12.40 7.41 9.97
CA VAL A 71 12.78 8.83 9.77
C VAL A 71 12.49 9.31 8.35
N ARG A 72 12.67 8.46 7.33
CA ARG A 72 12.48 8.80 5.91
C ARG A 72 11.30 8.08 5.25
N GLY A 73 10.47 7.37 6.00
CA GLY A 73 9.39 6.55 5.47
C GLY A 73 8.40 7.32 4.61
N SER A 74 8.06 8.55 5.02
CA SER A 74 7.22 9.46 4.24
C SER A 74 7.84 9.79 2.87
N VAL A 75 9.14 10.07 2.82
CA VAL A 75 9.85 10.39 1.57
C VAL A 75 10.01 9.15 0.68
N HIS A 76 10.34 7.99 1.26
CA HIS A 76 10.42 6.73 0.50
C HIS A 76 9.08 6.33 -0.08
N LEU A 77 7.98 6.52 0.67
CA LEU A 77 6.65 6.23 0.17
C LEU A 77 6.29 7.13 -1.01
N VAL A 78 6.54 8.44 -0.90
CA VAL A 78 6.32 9.40 -1.99
C VAL A 78 7.18 9.05 -3.22
N ALA A 79 8.44 8.70 -3.02
CA ALA A 79 9.33 8.30 -4.10
C ALA A 79 8.89 6.99 -4.77
N ALA A 80 8.39 6.02 -4.00
CA ALA A 80 7.89 4.75 -4.53
C ALA A 80 6.60 4.93 -5.34
N VAL A 81 5.67 5.77 -4.87
CA VAL A 81 4.46 6.15 -5.62
C VAL A 81 4.83 6.89 -6.90
N ALA A 82 5.74 7.87 -6.82
CA ALA A 82 6.23 8.57 -8.01
C ALA A 82 6.90 7.60 -9.00
N ALA A 83 7.74 6.67 -8.55
CA ALA A 83 8.38 5.70 -9.43
C ALA A 83 7.40 4.74 -10.12
N GLN A 84 6.26 4.42 -9.50
CA GLN A 84 5.19 3.65 -10.16
C GLN A 84 4.45 4.48 -11.22
N ASN A 85 4.11 5.73 -10.89
CA ASN A 85 3.37 6.61 -11.79
C ASN A 85 4.24 7.07 -12.98
N TYR A 86 5.56 7.18 -12.78
CA TYR A 86 6.54 7.51 -13.79
C TYR A 86 7.35 6.27 -14.16
N HIS A 87 6.70 5.31 -14.82
CA HIS A 87 7.43 4.21 -15.46
C HIS A 87 8.37 4.81 -16.51
N PHE A 88 9.68 4.66 -16.29
CA PHE A 88 10.70 5.13 -17.21
C PHE A 88 10.57 4.35 -18.53
N SER A 89 9.87 4.95 -19.50
CA SER A 89 9.98 4.53 -20.89
C SER A 89 11.31 5.06 -21.39
N GLY A 90 12.33 4.18 -21.43
CA GLY A 90 13.61 4.53 -22.05
C GLY A 90 13.37 5.04 -23.48
N PRO A 91 14.24 5.91 -24.03
CA PRO A 91 14.11 6.34 -25.41
C PRO A 91 14.07 5.08 -26.28
N SER A 92 12.98 4.91 -27.05
CA SER A 92 12.91 3.88 -28.07
C SER A 92 14.17 4.01 -28.93
N GLN A 93 15.03 3.00 -28.93
CA GLN A 93 16.25 3.05 -29.72
C GLN A 93 15.87 3.35 -31.18
N PRO A 94 16.30 4.47 -31.77
CA PRO A 94 16.05 4.76 -33.17
C PRO A 94 16.91 3.80 -34.00
N GLY A 95 16.38 2.61 -34.31
CA GLY A 95 17.10 1.64 -35.16
C GLY A 95 16.72 0.17 -35.05
N ALA A 96 15.84 -0.26 -34.14
CA ALA A 96 15.38 -1.65 -34.13
C ALA A 96 14.33 -1.88 -35.23
N VAL A 97 14.81 -2.03 -36.47
CA VAL A 97 14.03 -2.56 -37.59
C VAL A 97 13.36 -3.86 -37.16
N ALA A 98 12.02 -3.88 -37.25
CA ALA A 98 11.23 -5.08 -37.10
C ALA A 98 11.56 -6.04 -38.25
N SER A 99 12.46 -6.98 -37.99
CA SER A 99 12.68 -8.13 -38.87
C SER A 99 12.64 -9.41 -38.03
N ALA A 100 11.48 -10.08 -38.04
CA ALA A 100 11.42 -11.54 -38.14
C ALA A 100 9.96 -11.99 -38.32
N GLN A 101 9.70 -12.48 -39.53
CA GLN A 101 8.57 -13.32 -39.92
C GLN A 101 8.47 -14.62 -39.10
N LYS A 102 7.23 -15.11 -38.96
CA LYS A 102 6.82 -16.49 -39.23
C LYS A 102 5.30 -16.45 -39.48
N ALA A 103 4.73 -16.66 -40.67
CA ALA A 103 4.77 -17.84 -41.54
C ALA A 103 4.47 -19.14 -40.77
N SER A 104 3.18 -19.42 -40.55
CA SER A 104 2.49 -20.57 -41.16
C SER A 104 0.98 -20.46 -40.98
#